data_AF-A0A7Y4KI01-F1
#
_entry.id   AF-A0A7Y4KI01-F1
#
_cell.length_a   1.000
_cell.length_b   1.000
_cell.length_c   1.000
_cell.angle_alpha   90.00
_cell.angle_beta   90.00
_cell.angle_gamma   90.00
#
_symmetry.space_group_name_H-M   'P 1'
#
loop_
_entity.id
_entity.type
_entity.pdbx_description
1 polymer ?
#
loop_
_entity_poly.entity_id
_entity_poly.type
_entity_poly.pdbx_seq_one_letter_code
_entity_poly.pdbx_strand_id
1 'polypeptide(L)'
;MSAPNPIVGLGGRTDHIATVPHLDPARLQLSPEEGSVLALVGRVERIDAVLSRSSLGEARTIAVLLSLRAKGAIVPARVVQRAPAAAPVVDAAMAEEVDLDPEQKRDIIEMERSLDGMDHHAVLGVARGASPQEVKQAYYNASRRFHPDRYFGKNLGSFRARLERIFKRLTDAHNALSRQEPPRAPAAAPADDPESEARRAERQARLARHPYMARSHKLTELIARGKAATARGDFERAYQDFNHVLGLDPKNREVSQLLVEARRKHDLHRAQAEVERGQQLEMRGDFAGAQAAYKLAVSLNADNPEAAYQAARVGRELTQDPQEVLKLAQRAVELKPGRADYQLLLAQLLLVAGQKKQAKLHFEDVVRLDPDNADARAALKKLRWTFT
;
A
#
# COMPACT_ATOMS: atom_id res chain seq x y z
N MET A 1 -3.52 -44.96 16.95
CA MET A 1 -2.97 -45.19 15.60
C MET A 1 -1.48 -44.89 15.69
N SER A 2 -0.62 -45.91 15.69
CA SER A 2 0.83 -45.73 15.83
C SER A 2 1.37 -44.82 14.74
N ALA A 3 2.10 -43.78 15.13
CA ALA A 3 2.87 -42.98 14.18
C ALA A 3 3.80 -43.92 13.38
N PRO A 4 3.86 -43.83 12.04
CA PRO A 4 4.74 -44.69 11.27
C PRO A 4 6.18 -44.36 11.66
N ASN A 5 6.87 -45.34 12.26
CA ASN A 5 8.28 -45.18 12.66
C ASN A 5 9.10 -44.71 11.44
N PRO A 6 9.87 -43.61 11.58
CA PRO A 6 10.71 -43.11 10.49
C PRO A 6 11.79 -44.15 10.16
N ILE A 7 12.03 -44.36 8.87
CA ILE A 7 13.13 -45.19 8.41
C ILE A 7 14.38 -44.32 8.44
N VAL A 8 15.28 -44.63 9.37
CA VAL A 8 16.54 -43.87 9.56
C VAL A 8 17.29 -43.82 8.23
N GLY A 9 17.50 -42.61 7.73
CA GLY A 9 18.18 -42.36 6.44
C GLY A 9 17.27 -42.20 5.22
N LEU A 10 15.97 -42.51 5.27
CA LEU A 10 15.04 -42.30 4.16
C LEU A 10 13.89 -41.34 4.50
N GLY A 11 13.57 -41.15 5.78
CA GLY A 11 12.48 -40.30 6.24
C GLY A 11 11.26 -41.12 6.69
N GLY A 12 10.11 -40.46 6.75
CA GLY A 12 8.84 -41.10 7.05
C GLY A 12 8.34 -41.93 5.87
N ARG A 13 7.54 -42.97 6.14
CA ARG A 13 7.02 -43.87 5.09
C ARG A 13 6.13 -43.17 4.05
N THR A 14 5.55 -42.04 4.44
CA THR A 14 4.71 -41.19 3.57
C THR A 14 5.52 -40.16 2.79
N ASP A 15 6.83 -40.05 3.04
CA ASP A 15 7.71 -39.16 2.30
C ASP A 15 8.00 -39.71 0.90
N HIS A 16 8.38 -38.82 -0.02
CA HIS A 16 8.71 -39.19 -1.38
C HIS A 16 10.22 -39.33 -1.56
N ILE A 17 10.60 -40.20 -2.46
CA ILE A 17 11.97 -40.39 -2.94
C ILE A 17 11.97 -40.27 -4.45
N ALA A 18 13.03 -39.69 -5.00
CA ALA A 18 13.20 -39.47 -6.43
C ALA A 18 14.49 -40.09 -6.91
N THR A 19 14.51 -40.55 -8.16
CA THR A 19 15.76 -40.91 -8.82
C THR A 19 16.51 -39.64 -9.20
N VAL A 20 17.84 -39.70 -9.09
CA VAL A 20 18.68 -38.56 -9.47
C VAL A 20 18.63 -38.38 -10.99
N PRO A 21 18.34 -37.17 -11.52
CA PRO A 21 18.27 -36.94 -12.96
C PRO A 21 19.62 -37.22 -13.65
N HIS A 22 19.57 -37.74 -14.88
CA HIS A 22 20.76 -38.04 -15.70
C HIS A 22 21.72 -39.06 -15.08
N LEU A 23 21.22 -39.93 -14.19
CA LEU A 23 21.98 -41.04 -13.65
C LEU A 23 22.42 -42.00 -14.77
N ASP A 24 23.70 -42.33 -14.80
CA ASP A 24 24.23 -43.41 -15.65
C ASP A 24 24.20 -44.72 -14.84
N PRO A 25 23.22 -45.62 -15.07
CA PRO A 25 23.07 -46.84 -14.29
C PRO A 25 24.24 -47.81 -14.49
N ALA A 26 24.98 -47.72 -15.60
CA ALA A 26 26.14 -48.57 -15.86
C ALA A 26 27.31 -48.26 -14.92
N ARG A 27 27.40 -47.02 -14.42
CA ARG A 27 28.45 -46.59 -13.49
C ARG A 27 28.23 -47.01 -12.04
N LEU A 28 26.99 -47.33 -11.66
CA LEU A 28 26.62 -47.61 -10.27
C LEU A 28 26.68 -49.08 -9.85
N GLN A 29 27.01 -49.98 -10.78
CA GLN A 29 27.10 -51.43 -10.55
C GLN A 29 25.93 -51.94 -9.69
N LEU A 30 24.71 -51.67 -10.15
CA LEU A 30 23.50 -52.02 -9.41
C LEU A 30 23.28 -53.53 -9.47
N SER A 31 22.92 -54.12 -8.33
CA SER A 31 22.45 -55.51 -8.30
C SER A 31 21.09 -55.65 -9.03
N PRO A 32 20.68 -56.86 -9.43
CA PRO A 32 19.35 -57.08 -10.01
C PRO A 32 18.21 -56.61 -9.10
N GLU A 33 18.37 -56.75 -7.78
CA GLU A 33 17.43 -56.29 -6.76
C GLU A 33 17.40 -54.76 -6.69
N GLU A 34 18.57 -54.11 -6.71
CA GLU A 34 18.69 -52.64 -6.74
C GLU A 34 18.08 -52.05 -8.01
N GLY A 35 18.33 -52.65 -9.17
CA GLY A 35 17.72 -52.23 -10.43
C GLY A 35 16.19 -52.37 -10.42
N SER A 36 15.68 -53.47 -9.86
CA SER A 36 14.23 -53.71 -9.75
C SER A 36 13.56 -52.70 -8.82
N VAL A 37 14.14 -52.42 -7.66
CA VAL A 37 13.60 -51.43 -6.72
C VAL A 37 13.75 -50.00 -7.26
N LEU A 38 14.86 -49.67 -7.92
CA LEU A 38 15.05 -48.36 -8.56
C LEU A 38 14.01 -48.11 -9.65
N ALA A 39 13.65 -49.14 -10.42
CA ALA A 39 12.58 -49.07 -11.41
C ALA A 39 11.20 -48.80 -10.78
N LEU A 40 10.95 -49.32 -9.57
CA LEU A 40 9.72 -49.02 -8.83
C LEU A 40 9.66 -47.57 -8.32
N VAL A 41 10.81 -46.96 -8.00
CA VAL A 41 10.89 -45.53 -7.63
C VAL A 41 10.59 -44.62 -8.83
N GLY A 42 10.95 -45.04 -10.04
CA GLY A 42 10.66 -44.27 -11.26
C GLY A 42 11.27 -42.87 -11.19
N ARG A 43 10.51 -41.82 -11.51
CA ARG A 43 10.98 -40.42 -11.38
C ARG A 43 10.89 -39.91 -9.94
N VAL A 44 9.72 -40.08 -9.33
CA VAL A 44 9.42 -39.77 -7.92
C VAL A 44 8.31 -40.71 -7.46
N GLU A 45 8.44 -41.30 -6.28
CA GLU A 45 7.42 -42.19 -5.70
C GLU A 45 7.42 -42.09 -4.18
N ARG A 46 6.32 -42.49 -3.52
CA ARG A 46 6.26 -42.60 -2.06
C ARG A 46 6.93 -43.86 -1.55
N ILE A 47 7.60 -43.76 -0.40
CA ILE A 47 8.31 -44.90 0.19
C ILE A 47 7.35 -46.07 0.45
N ASP A 48 6.19 -45.83 1.06
CA ASP A 48 5.20 -46.90 1.31
C ASP A 48 4.67 -47.58 0.04
N ALA A 49 4.49 -46.83 -1.05
CA ALA A 49 4.07 -47.37 -2.34
C ALA A 49 5.15 -48.27 -2.96
N VAL A 50 6.43 -47.91 -2.82
CA VAL A 50 7.54 -48.79 -3.25
C VAL A 50 7.59 -50.05 -2.40
N LEU A 51 7.42 -49.92 -1.08
CA LEU A 51 7.39 -51.06 -0.16
C LEU A 51 6.23 -52.03 -0.46
N SER A 52 5.05 -51.52 -0.81
CA SER A 52 3.90 -52.37 -1.13
C SER A 52 3.99 -53.05 -2.50
N ARG A 53 4.74 -52.48 -3.45
CA ARG A 53 4.87 -52.98 -4.82
C ARG A 53 6.10 -53.89 -5.02
N SER A 54 7.06 -53.84 -4.09
CA SER A 54 8.25 -54.67 -4.14
C SER A 54 7.94 -56.12 -3.75
N SER A 55 8.43 -57.07 -4.55
CA SER A 55 8.33 -58.51 -4.26
C SER A 55 9.36 -59.00 -3.24
N LEU A 56 10.32 -58.16 -2.82
CA LEU A 56 11.42 -58.55 -1.94
C LEU A 56 11.04 -58.60 -0.45
N GLY A 57 9.81 -58.19 -0.11
CA GLY A 57 9.37 -58.00 1.26
C GLY A 57 9.91 -56.70 1.86
N GLU A 58 9.26 -56.23 2.93
CA GLU A 58 9.46 -54.87 3.44
C GLU A 58 10.89 -54.60 3.91
N ALA A 59 11.42 -55.41 4.82
CA ALA A 59 12.75 -55.19 5.42
C ALA A 59 13.87 -55.20 4.36
N ARG A 60 13.79 -56.10 3.39
CA ARG A 60 14.79 -56.21 2.31
C ARG A 60 14.66 -55.04 1.33
N THR A 61 13.43 -54.60 1.02
CA THR A 61 13.20 -53.42 0.18
C THR A 61 13.74 -52.14 0.84
N ILE A 62 13.57 -51.98 2.15
CA ILE A 62 14.16 -50.86 2.90
C ILE A 62 15.69 -50.88 2.82
N ALA A 63 16.32 -52.04 2.98
CA ALA A 63 17.77 -52.18 2.88
C ALA A 63 18.28 -51.80 1.47
N VAL A 64 17.57 -52.24 0.43
CA VAL A 64 17.89 -51.90 -0.96
C VAL A 64 17.73 -50.39 -1.22
N LEU A 65 16.66 -49.76 -0.71
CA LEU A 65 16.48 -48.30 -0.82
C LEU A 65 17.59 -47.52 -0.11
N LEU A 66 18.05 -47.98 1.06
CA LEU A 66 19.19 -47.37 1.75
C LEU A 66 20.49 -47.53 0.96
N SER A 67 20.73 -48.69 0.37
CA SER A 67 21.89 -48.93 -0.52
C SER A 67 21.86 -48.01 -1.74
N LEU A 68 20.70 -47.90 -2.41
CA LEU A 68 20.50 -47.01 -3.55
C LEU A 68 20.75 -45.53 -3.18
N ARG A 69 20.32 -45.12 -1.98
CA ARG A 69 20.61 -43.76 -1.48
C ARG A 69 22.09 -43.56 -1.22
N ALA A 70 22.78 -44.54 -0.62
CA ALA A 70 24.22 -44.46 -0.37
C ALA A 70 25.03 -44.39 -1.68
N LYS A 71 24.57 -45.08 -2.73
CA LYS A 71 25.12 -45.02 -4.09
C LYS A 71 24.73 -43.74 -4.86
N GLY A 72 23.93 -42.85 -4.27
CA GLY A 72 23.47 -41.61 -4.90
C GLY A 72 22.46 -41.82 -6.03
N ALA A 73 21.83 -42.99 -6.12
CA ALA A 73 20.82 -43.29 -7.14
C ALA A 73 19.47 -42.63 -6.84
N ILE A 74 19.16 -42.45 -5.55
CA ILE A 74 17.92 -41.83 -5.08
C ILE A 74 18.18 -40.76 -4.02
N VAL A 75 17.28 -39.77 -3.96
CA VAL A 75 17.30 -38.67 -2.99
C VAL A 75 15.91 -38.44 -2.40
N PRO A 76 15.80 -37.91 -1.17
CA PRO A 76 14.52 -37.45 -0.63
C PRO A 76 13.91 -36.37 -1.52
N ALA A 77 12.61 -36.46 -1.76
CA ALA A 77 11.87 -35.56 -2.63
C ALA A 77 10.66 -34.97 -1.90
N ARG A 78 10.36 -33.70 -2.19
CA ARG A 78 9.11 -33.04 -1.78
C ARG A 78 8.24 -32.81 -3.00
N VAL A 79 7.10 -33.49 -3.06
CA VAL A 79 6.11 -33.29 -4.13
C VAL A 79 5.15 -32.19 -3.70
N VAL A 80 5.23 -31.03 -4.35
CA VAL A 80 4.20 -29.99 -4.25
C VAL A 80 3.07 -30.40 -5.19
N GLN A 81 1.91 -30.76 -4.66
CA GLN A 81 0.74 -31.08 -5.49
C GLN A 81 0.35 -29.83 -6.30
N ARG A 82 0.53 -29.89 -7.62
CA ARG A 82 -0.06 -28.91 -8.53
C ARG A 82 -1.50 -29.33 -8.77
N ALA A 83 -2.45 -28.51 -8.33
CA ALA A 83 -3.88 -28.75 -8.51
C ALA A 83 -4.20 -28.98 -10.00
N PRO A 84 -5.13 -29.89 -10.34
CA PRO A 84 -5.49 -30.16 -11.73
C PRO A 84 -6.13 -28.93 -12.38
N ALA A 85 -5.87 -28.76 -13.69
CA ALA A 85 -6.49 -27.72 -14.50
C ALA A 85 -8.01 -27.91 -14.50
N ALA A 86 -8.74 -26.96 -13.89
CA ALA A 86 -10.19 -27.00 -13.77
C ALA A 86 -10.87 -26.63 -15.11
N ALA A 87 -11.99 -27.29 -15.37
CA ALA A 87 -13.04 -26.89 -16.32
C ALA A 87 -13.44 -25.40 -16.12
N PRO A 88 -14.12 -24.72 -17.08
CA PRO A 88 -14.17 -23.27 -17.13
C PRO A 88 -14.85 -22.72 -15.86
N VAL A 89 -14.03 -22.27 -14.92
CA VAL A 89 -14.49 -21.56 -13.74
C VAL A 89 -15.11 -20.29 -14.27
N VAL A 90 -16.44 -20.16 -14.12
CA VAL A 90 -17.15 -18.90 -14.27
C VAL A 90 -16.44 -17.94 -13.32
N ASP A 91 -15.59 -17.07 -13.87
CA ASP A 91 -14.82 -16.11 -13.06
C ASP A 91 -15.84 -15.29 -12.29
N ALA A 92 -15.70 -15.17 -10.96
CA ALA A 92 -16.64 -14.38 -10.16
C ALA A 92 -16.75 -12.93 -10.68
N ALA A 93 -15.72 -12.44 -11.38
CA ALA A 93 -15.75 -11.16 -12.08
C ALA A 93 -16.76 -11.09 -13.24
N MET A 94 -17.18 -12.23 -13.84
CA MET A 94 -18.29 -12.25 -14.81
C MET A 94 -19.61 -11.82 -14.20
N ALA A 95 -19.83 -12.15 -12.92
CA ALA A 95 -21.03 -11.81 -12.17
C ALA A 95 -20.98 -10.39 -11.58
N GLU A 96 -19.85 -9.67 -11.70
CA GLU A 96 -19.71 -8.31 -11.20
C GLU A 96 -20.52 -7.32 -12.06
N GLU A 97 -21.37 -6.51 -11.45
CA GLU A 97 -22.13 -5.45 -12.13
C GLU A 97 -21.23 -4.24 -12.42
N VAL A 98 -20.65 -4.23 -13.62
CA VAL A 98 -19.75 -3.21 -14.14
C VAL A 98 -20.19 -2.80 -15.55
N ASP A 99 -19.78 -1.61 -15.99
CA ASP A 99 -20.14 -0.99 -17.27
C ASP A 99 -19.35 -1.59 -18.46
N LEU A 100 -19.22 -2.92 -18.46
CA LEU A 100 -18.56 -3.73 -19.48
C LEU A 100 -19.54 -4.79 -19.99
N ASP A 101 -19.56 -4.98 -21.30
CA ASP A 101 -20.38 -6.02 -21.92
C ASP A 101 -19.80 -7.42 -21.60
N PRO A 102 -20.61 -8.49 -21.58
CA PRO A 102 -20.14 -9.84 -21.23
C PRO A 102 -18.94 -10.32 -22.06
N GLU A 103 -18.88 -9.96 -23.34
CA GLU A 103 -17.74 -10.27 -24.22
C GLU A 103 -16.47 -9.52 -23.80
N GLN A 104 -16.57 -8.25 -23.42
CA GLN A 104 -15.42 -7.46 -22.94
C GLN A 104 -14.87 -8.02 -21.63
N LYS A 105 -15.77 -8.47 -20.72
CA LYS A 105 -15.36 -9.14 -19.49
C LYS A 105 -14.58 -10.42 -19.80
N ARG A 106 -15.08 -11.24 -20.74
CA ARG A 106 -14.43 -12.48 -21.22
C ARG A 106 -13.04 -12.21 -21.77
N ASP A 107 -12.92 -11.25 -22.69
CA ASP A 107 -11.65 -10.88 -23.31
C ASP A 107 -10.60 -10.45 -22.26
N ILE A 108 -10.98 -9.62 -21.29
CA ILE A 108 -10.06 -9.12 -20.26
C ILE A 108 -9.61 -10.25 -19.34
N ILE A 109 -10.53 -11.11 -18.90
CA ILE A 109 -10.25 -12.23 -18.00
C ILE A 109 -9.36 -13.27 -18.68
N GLU A 110 -9.65 -13.60 -19.93
CA GLU A 110 -8.87 -14.56 -20.69
C GLU A 110 -7.46 -14.04 -21.00
N MET A 111 -7.36 -12.78 -21.44
CA MET A 111 -6.07 -12.15 -21.68
C MET A 111 -5.23 -12.15 -20.40
N GLU A 112 -5.78 -11.70 -19.26
CA GLU A 112 -5.08 -11.67 -17.98
C GLU A 112 -4.57 -13.06 -17.56
N ARG A 113 -5.44 -14.09 -17.59
CA ARG A 113 -5.08 -15.46 -17.20
C ARG A 113 -3.94 -16.03 -18.05
N SER A 114 -3.89 -15.63 -19.31
CA SER A 114 -2.88 -16.10 -20.24
C SER A 114 -1.51 -15.40 -20.09
N LEU A 115 -1.45 -14.23 -19.43
CA LEU A 115 -0.22 -13.43 -19.31
C LEU A 115 0.95 -14.15 -18.64
N ASP A 116 0.67 -14.94 -17.60
CA ASP A 116 1.71 -15.58 -16.77
C ASP A 116 2.42 -16.73 -17.51
N GLY A 117 1.80 -17.26 -18.57
CA GLY A 117 2.38 -18.32 -19.42
C GLY A 117 2.96 -17.82 -20.75
N MET A 118 2.74 -16.56 -21.11
CA MET A 118 3.13 -16.01 -22.42
C MET A 118 4.52 -15.37 -22.39
N ASP A 119 5.33 -15.73 -23.40
CA ASP A 119 6.57 -15.00 -23.72
C ASP A 119 6.25 -13.62 -24.35
N HIS A 120 7.24 -12.73 -24.46
CA HIS A 120 7.02 -11.37 -24.94
C HIS A 120 6.41 -11.30 -26.35
N HIS A 121 6.72 -12.28 -27.21
CA HIS A 121 6.17 -12.37 -28.55
C HIS A 121 4.69 -12.79 -28.51
N ALA A 122 4.36 -13.80 -27.71
CA ALA A 122 2.99 -14.26 -27.50
C ALA A 122 2.10 -13.20 -26.84
N VAL A 123 2.62 -12.42 -25.88
CA VAL A 123 1.90 -11.32 -25.22
C VAL A 123 1.44 -10.26 -26.24
N LEU A 124 2.25 -9.97 -27.25
CA LEU A 124 1.89 -9.03 -28.32
C LEU A 124 1.17 -9.72 -29.50
N GLY A 125 1.03 -11.05 -29.50
CA GLY A 125 0.44 -11.80 -30.60
C GLY A 125 1.29 -11.78 -31.87
N VAL A 126 2.62 -11.68 -31.74
CA VAL A 126 3.56 -11.63 -32.85
C VAL A 126 4.42 -12.88 -32.94
N ALA A 127 4.88 -13.23 -34.14
CA ALA A 127 5.80 -14.35 -34.33
C ALA A 127 7.17 -14.05 -33.70
N ARG A 128 7.92 -15.10 -33.35
CA ARG A 128 9.30 -14.97 -32.80
C ARG A 128 10.32 -14.33 -33.75
N GLY A 129 9.97 -14.20 -35.04
CA GLY A 129 10.75 -13.49 -36.06
C GLY A 129 10.08 -12.19 -36.54
N ALA A 130 9.08 -11.68 -35.81
CA ALA A 130 8.36 -10.48 -36.22
C ALA A 130 9.29 -9.27 -36.30
N SER A 131 9.12 -8.49 -37.36
CA SER A 131 9.85 -7.26 -37.57
C SER A 131 9.53 -6.22 -36.48
N PRO A 132 10.43 -5.28 -36.19
CA PRO A 132 10.18 -4.22 -35.22
C PRO A 132 8.92 -3.39 -35.52
N GLN A 133 8.58 -3.24 -36.81
CA GLN A 133 7.35 -2.57 -37.23
C GLN A 133 6.10 -3.38 -36.86
N GLU A 134 6.14 -4.70 -37.05
CA GLU A 134 5.06 -5.60 -36.63
C GLU A 134 4.90 -5.63 -35.12
N VAL A 135 6.00 -5.66 -34.36
CA VAL A 135 6.00 -5.58 -32.89
C VAL A 135 5.38 -4.26 -32.42
N LYS A 136 5.73 -3.14 -33.04
CA LYS A 136 5.19 -1.82 -32.70
C LYS A 136 3.70 -1.71 -33.05
N GLN A 137 3.31 -2.22 -34.23
CA GLN A 137 1.91 -2.21 -34.67
C GLN A 137 1.04 -3.09 -33.77
N ALA A 138 1.55 -4.26 -33.40
CA ALA A 138 0.90 -5.18 -32.48
C ALA A 138 0.73 -4.57 -31.08
N TYR A 139 1.78 -3.91 -30.55
CA TYR A 139 1.68 -3.17 -29.29
C TYR A 139 0.64 -2.04 -29.36
N TYR A 140 0.58 -1.26 -30.44
CA TYR A 140 -0.42 -0.21 -30.60
C TYR A 140 -1.84 -0.76 -30.64
N ASN A 141 -2.06 -1.85 -31.39
CA ASN A 141 -3.35 -2.51 -31.51
C ASN A 141 -3.81 -3.09 -30.16
N ALA A 142 -2.92 -3.79 -29.45
CA ALA A 142 -3.19 -4.37 -28.15
C ALA A 142 -3.42 -3.29 -27.07
N SER A 143 -2.58 -2.25 -27.07
CA SER A 143 -2.74 -1.09 -26.18
C SER A 143 -4.08 -0.44 -26.37
N ARG A 144 -4.52 -0.19 -27.61
CA ARG A 144 -5.84 0.41 -27.88
C ARG A 144 -7.01 -0.44 -27.38
N ARG A 145 -6.86 -1.76 -27.35
CA ARG A 145 -7.89 -2.70 -26.87
C ARG A 145 -7.95 -2.75 -25.34
N PHE A 146 -6.80 -2.78 -24.68
CA PHE A 146 -6.70 -2.98 -23.23
C PHE A 146 -6.31 -1.72 -22.43
N HIS A 147 -6.37 -0.53 -23.04
CA HIS A 147 -6.05 0.71 -22.33
C HIS A 147 -7.11 1.02 -21.27
N PRO A 148 -6.74 1.29 -20.00
CA PRO A 148 -7.69 1.67 -18.96
C PRO A 148 -8.55 2.90 -19.33
N ASP A 149 -7.95 3.92 -19.95
CA ASP A 149 -8.67 5.15 -20.37
C ASP A 149 -9.71 4.95 -21.48
N ARG A 150 -9.70 3.82 -22.20
CA ARG A 150 -10.78 3.50 -23.15
C ARG A 150 -12.14 3.46 -22.45
N TYR A 151 -12.12 3.19 -21.15
CA TYR A 151 -13.30 3.07 -20.30
C TYR A 151 -13.42 4.23 -19.31
N PHE A 152 -12.90 5.42 -19.68
CA PHE A 152 -12.99 6.61 -18.85
C PHE A 152 -14.45 6.93 -18.47
N GLY A 153 -14.71 7.11 -17.17
CA GLY A 153 -16.04 7.42 -16.63
C GLY A 153 -16.92 6.21 -16.34
N LYS A 154 -16.54 5.00 -16.78
CA LYS A 154 -17.27 3.74 -16.54
C LYS A 154 -16.93 3.12 -15.20
N ASN A 155 -17.89 2.47 -14.54
CA ASN A 155 -17.67 1.61 -13.40
C ASN A 155 -17.01 0.31 -13.84
N LEU A 156 -15.71 0.16 -13.59
CA LEU A 156 -14.93 -1.01 -13.99
C LEU A 156 -14.74 -2.03 -12.88
N GLY A 157 -15.06 -1.68 -11.62
CA GLY A 157 -14.87 -2.58 -10.49
C GLY A 157 -13.48 -3.24 -10.47
N SER A 158 -13.44 -4.58 -10.33
CA SER A 158 -12.19 -5.36 -10.34
C SER A 158 -11.45 -5.37 -11.68
N PHE A 159 -12.13 -5.07 -12.79
CA PHE A 159 -11.53 -5.08 -14.14
C PHE A 159 -10.53 -3.95 -14.37
N ARG A 160 -10.60 -2.87 -13.58
CA ARG A 160 -9.60 -1.78 -13.67
C ARG A 160 -8.19 -2.29 -13.39
N ALA A 161 -8.01 -3.02 -12.29
CA ALA A 161 -6.71 -3.57 -11.91
C ALA A 161 -6.22 -4.63 -12.91
N ARG A 162 -7.14 -5.42 -13.48
CA ARG A 162 -6.83 -6.39 -14.54
C ARG A 162 -6.31 -5.70 -15.80
N LEU A 163 -6.98 -4.63 -16.25
CA LEU A 163 -6.55 -3.82 -17.39
C LEU A 163 -5.18 -3.18 -17.16
N GLU A 164 -4.92 -2.63 -15.97
CA GLU A 164 -3.61 -2.07 -15.62
C GLU A 164 -2.50 -3.13 -15.66
N ARG A 165 -2.76 -4.36 -15.18
CA ARG A 165 -1.81 -5.48 -15.24
C ARG A 165 -1.52 -5.93 -16.67
N ILE A 166 -2.56 -6.07 -17.50
CA ILE A 166 -2.42 -6.38 -18.94
C ILE A 166 -1.59 -5.30 -19.63
N PHE A 167 -1.95 -4.03 -19.42
CA PHE A 167 -1.27 -2.90 -20.08
C PHE A 167 0.21 -2.80 -19.70
N LYS A 168 0.54 -3.03 -18.42
CA LYS A 168 1.92 -3.11 -17.95
C LYS A 168 2.68 -4.24 -18.67
N ARG A 169 2.11 -5.45 -18.73
CA ARG A 169 2.74 -6.61 -19.39
C ARG A 169 2.96 -6.39 -20.88
N LEU A 170 2.01 -5.74 -21.58
CA LEU A 170 2.14 -5.33 -22.98
C LEU A 170 3.31 -4.36 -23.17
N THR A 171 3.46 -3.39 -22.27
CA THR A 171 4.53 -2.38 -22.32
C THR A 171 5.89 -3.02 -22.03
N ASP A 172 5.97 -3.90 -21.04
CA ASP A 172 7.19 -4.66 -20.73
C ASP A 172 7.63 -5.54 -21.91
N ALA A 173 6.67 -6.23 -22.56
CA ALA A 173 6.94 -7.04 -23.74
C ALA A 173 7.44 -6.19 -24.92
N HIS A 174 6.82 -5.05 -25.19
CA HIS A 174 7.27 -4.13 -26.24
C HIS A 174 8.69 -3.62 -25.98
N ASN A 175 8.98 -3.21 -24.75
CA ASN A 175 10.29 -2.73 -24.35
C ASN A 175 11.36 -3.83 -24.44
N ALA A 176 11.04 -5.04 -24.02
CA ALA A 176 11.98 -6.18 -24.07
C ALA A 176 12.31 -6.57 -25.51
N LEU A 177 11.31 -6.64 -26.39
CA LEU A 177 11.51 -6.94 -27.81
C LEU A 177 12.20 -5.80 -28.57
N SER A 178 12.01 -4.56 -28.12
CA SER A 178 12.70 -3.40 -28.69
C SER A 178 14.15 -3.24 -28.18
N ARG A 179 14.53 -3.91 -27.08
CA ARG A 179 15.88 -3.85 -26.48
C ARG A 179 16.82 -4.99 -26.89
N GLN A 180 16.32 -6.06 -27.49
CA GLN A 180 17.14 -7.21 -27.95
C GLN A 180 17.95 -6.93 -29.23
N GLU A 181 18.09 -5.67 -29.62
CA GLU A 181 18.99 -5.21 -30.68
C GLU A 181 20.45 -5.18 -30.14
N PRO A 182 21.41 -5.90 -30.75
CA PRO A 182 22.75 -5.33 -30.87
C PRO A 182 22.66 -4.05 -31.72
N PRO A 183 23.52 -3.04 -31.50
CA PRO A 183 23.53 -1.86 -32.37
C PRO A 183 23.84 -2.33 -33.80
N ARG A 184 22.82 -2.33 -34.66
CA ARG A 184 22.97 -2.72 -36.05
C ARG A 184 23.63 -1.55 -36.77
N ALA A 185 24.75 -1.80 -37.46
CA ALA A 185 25.22 -0.90 -38.50
C ALA A 185 24.02 -0.61 -39.42
N PRO A 186 23.74 0.65 -39.76
CA PRO A 186 22.50 1.01 -40.42
C PRO A 186 22.36 0.20 -41.70
N ALA A 187 21.31 -0.62 -41.78
CA ALA A 187 20.82 -1.06 -43.07
C ALA A 187 20.54 0.22 -43.85
N ALA A 188 21.15 0.37 -45.02
CA ALA A 188 20.96 1.53 -45.87
C ALA A 188 19.47 1.89 -45.88
N ALA A 189 19.15 3.02 -45.26
CA ALA A 189 17.86 3.63 -45.42
C ALA A 189 17.63 3.76 -46.94
N PRO A 190 16.40 3.62 -47.47
CA PRO A 190 16.13 4.27 -48.74
C PRO A 190 16.63 5.70 -48.58
N ALA A 191 17.58 6.07 -49.45
CA ALA A 191 18.51 7.18 -49.30
C ALA A 191 17.93 8.38 -48.56
N ASP A 192 18.73 8.97 -47.67
CA ASP A 192 18.52 10.25 -46.96
C ASP A 192 17.51 11.15 -47.67
N ASP A 193 16.23 10.88 -47.40
CA ASP A 193 15.14 11.74 -47.79
C ASP A 193 14.89 12.59 -46.55
N PRO A 194 15.23 13.90 -46.58
CA PRO A 194 14.93 14.83 -45.51
C PRO A 194 13.46 14.76 -45.10
N GLU A 195 12.55 14.39 -46.01
CA GLU A 195 11.15 14.20 -45.68
C GLU A 195 10.90 13.01 -44.74
N SER A 196 11.72 11.95 -44.74
CA SER A 196 11.49 10.75 -43.92
C SER A 196 11.84 10.95 -42.44
N GLU A 197 12.89 11.73 -42.16
CA GLU A 197 13.22 12.21 -40.81
C GLU A 197 12.26 13.32 -40.39
N ALA A 198 11.95 14.25 -41.29
CA ALA A 198 10.92 15.26 -41.05
C ALA A 198 9.58 14.62 -40.69
N ARG A 199 9.11 13.58 -41.40
CA ARG A 199 7.86 12.84 -41.09
C ARG A 199 7.89 12.11 -39.74
N ARG A 200 9.06 11.73 -39.23
CA ARG A 200 9.22 11.09 -37.91
C ARG A 200 9.22 12.14 -36.81
N ALA A 201 10.03 13.19 -36.97
CA ALA A 201 10.06 14.35 -36.08
C ALA A 201 8.69 15.03 -36.03
N GLU A 202 8.00 15.17 -37.16
CA GLU A 202 6.66 15.71 -37.28
C GLU A 202 5.62 14.83 -36.61
N ARG A 203 5.71 13.49 -36.69
CA ARG A 203 4.82 12.60 -35.93
C ARG A 203 5.05 12.68 -34.43
N GLN A 204 6.30 12.72 -33.97
CA GLN A 204 6.61 12.94 -32.56
C GLN A 204 6.15 14.33 -32.10
N ALA A 205 6.38 15.37 -32.89
CA ALA A 205 5.90 16.72 -32.63
C ALA A 205 4.37 16.76 -32.61
N ARG A 206 3.67 16.04 -33.50
CA ARG A 206 2.22 15.94 -33.54
C ARG A 206 1.65 15.20 -32.33
N LEU A 207 2.33 14.14 -31.87
CA LEU A 207 1.98 13.42 -30.65
C LEU A 207 2.25 14.24 -29.38
N ALA A 208 3.34 15.00 -29.35
CA ALA A 208 3.65 15.94 -28.27
C ALA A 208 2.67 17.13 -28.26
N ARG A 209 2.22 17.58 -29.43
CA ARG A 209 1.15 18.59 -29.61
C ARG A 209 -0.26 17.98 -29.47
N HIS A 210 -0.38 16.67 -29.29
CA HIS A 210 -1.68 16.02 -29.19
C HIS A 210 -2.35 16.47 -27.87
N PRO A 211 -3.61 16.94 -27.92
CA PRO A 211 -4.29 17.55 -26.76
C PRO A 211 -4.28 16.69 -25.48
N TYR A 212 -4.26 15.37 -25.63
CA TYR A 212 -4.18 14.42 -24.51
C TYR A 212 -2.84 14.47 -23.75
N MET A 213 -1.69 14.50 -24.45
CA MET A 213 -0.38 14.57 -23.79
C MET A 213 -0.19 15.94 -23.13
N ALA A 214 -0.62 17.01 -23.80
CA ALA A 214 -0.62 18.35 -23.22
C ALA A 214 -1.44 18.41 -21.92
N ARG A 215 -2.63 17.79 -21.89
CA ARG A 215 -3.47 17.70 -20.69
C ARG A 215 -2.80 16.87 -19.59
N SER A 216 -2.29 15.68 -19.89
CA SER A 216 -1.62 14.82 -18.91
C SER A 216 -0.39 15.50 -18.27
N HIS A 217 0.49 16.07 -19.09
CA HIS A 217 1.64 16.84 -18.61
C HIS A 217 1.22 18.05 -17.77
N LYS A 218 0.17 18.77 -18.20
CA LYS A 218 -0.36 19.90 -17.44
C LYS A 218 -0.88 19.48 -16.06
N LEU A 219 -1.57 18.36 -15.95
CA LEU A 219 -2.00 17.82 -14.66
C LEU A 219 -0.80 17.51 -13.77
N THR A 220 0.20 16.80 -14.27
CA THR A 220 1.40 16.46 -13.49
C THR A 220 2.15 17.70 -13.01
N GLU A 221 2.30 18.71 -13.87
CA GLU A 221 2.93 19.99 -13.54
C GLU A 221 2.18 20.72 -12.42
N LEU A 222 0.85 20.83 -12.52
CA LEU A 222 0.01 21.50 -11.53
C LEU A 222 0.03 20.77 -10.18
N ILE A 223 -0.03 19.44 -10.18
CA ILE A 223 0.07 18.64 -8.95
C ILE A 223 1.43 18.88 -8.27
N ALA A 224 2.52 18.87 -9.04
CA ALA A 224 3.85 19.11 -8.51
C ALA A 224 3.99 20.54 -7.93
N ARG A 225 3.47 21.55 -8.65
CA ARG A 225 3.47 22.94 -8.19
C ARG A 225 2.63 23.14 -6.92
N GLY A 226 1.45 22.53 -6.86
CA GLY A 226 0.59 22.56 -5.67
C GLY A 226 1.25 21.91 -4.46
N LYS A 227 1.90 20.75 -4.63
CA LYS A 227 2.69 20.10 -3.56
C LYS A 227 3.81 21.00 -3.04
N ALA A 228 4.57 21.62 -3.95
CA ALA A 228 5.65 22.54 -3.59
C ALA A 228 5.14 23.83 -2.91
N ALA A 229 3.97 24.34 -3.31
CA ALA A 229 3.33 25.48 -2.68
C ALA A 229 2.88 25.14 -1.25
N THR A 230 2.21 24.00 -1.04
CA THR A 230 1.84 23.50 0.30
C THR A 230 3.06 23.33 1.21
N ALA A 231 4.18 22.81 0.70
CA ALA A 231 5.41 22.64 1.47
C ALA A 231 6.02 23.99 1.91
N ARG A 232 5.82 25.06 1.14
CA ARG A 232 6.28 26.42 1.47
C ARG A 232 5.29 27.22 2.32
N GLY A 233 4.12 26.66 2.65
CA GLY A 233 3.04 27.38 3.34
C GLY A 233 2.25 28.33 2.44
N ASP A 234 2.44 28.29 1.12
CA ASP A 234 1.69 29.09 0.15
C ASP A 234 0.40 28.35 -0.23
N PHE A 235 -0.53 28.29 0.72
CA PHE A 235 -1.75 27.48 0.61
C PHE A 235 -2.69 27.99 -0.48
N GLU A 236 -2.76 29.30 -0.71
CA GLU A 236 -3.60 29.89 -1.76
C GLU A 236 -3.19 29.41 -3.16
N ARG A 237 -1.87 29.43 -3.46
CA ARG A 237 -1.38 28.88 -4.73
C ARG A 237 -1.62 27.37 -4.82
N ALA A 238 -1.45 26.64 -3.71
CA ALA A 238 -1.74 25.22 -3.69
C ALA A 238 -3.21 24.92 -4.02
N TYR A 239 -4.16 25.68 -3.46
CA TYR A 239 -5.59 25.52 -3.74
C TYR A 239 -5.93 25.85 -5.19
N GLN A 240 -5.35 26.91 -5.75
CA GLN A 240 -5.55 27.26 -7.16
C GLN A 240 -5.10 26.10 -8.07
N ASP A 241 -3.92 25.53 -7.80
CA ASP A 241 -3.37 24.44 -8.60
C ASP A 241 -4.20 23.16 -8.48
N PHE A 242 -4.56 22.77 -7.26
CA PHE A 242 -5.38 21.59 -7.01
C PHE A 242 -6.80 21.74 -7.59
N ASN A 243 -7.43 22.91 -7.42
CA ASN A 243 -8.74 23.17 -8.01
C ASN A 243 -8.69 23.21 -9.54
N HIS A 244 -7.59 23.69 -10.13
CA HIS A 244 -7.40 23.63 -11.58
C HIS A 244 -7.32 22.17 -12.06
N VAL A 245 -6.60 21.31 -11.33
CA VAL A 245 -6.58 19.87 -11.64
C VAL A 245 -7.96 19.26 -11.49
N LEU A 246 -8.72 19.57 -10.44
CA LEU A 246 -10.10 19.07 -10.27
C LEU A 246 -11.07 19.63 -11.31
N GLY A 247 -10.83 20.82 -11.85
CA GLY A 247 -11.58 21.35 -13.00
C GLY A 247 -11.29 20.57 -14.29
N LEU A 248 -10.06 20.09 -14.46
CA LEU A 248 -9.67 19.23 -15.59
C LEU A 248 -10.02 17.76 -15.36
N ASP A 249 -9.92 17.23 -14.14
CA ASP A 249 -10.22 15.85 -13.78
C ASP A 249 -10.92 15.80 -12.40
N PRO A 250 -12.27 15.93 -12.39
CA PRO A 250 -13.04 15.98 -11.16
C PRO A 250 -12.94 14.72 -10.28
N LYS A 251 -12.54 13.57 -10.85
CA LYS A 251 -12.45 12.29 -10.13
C LYS A 251 -11.02 11.97 -9.67
N ASN A 252 -10.10 12.93 -9.76
CA ASN A 252 -8.72 12.76 -9.31
C ASN A 252 -8.66 12.59 -7.78
N ARG A 253 -8.50 11.34 -7.34
CA ARG A 253 -8.43 10.98 -5.91
C ARG A 253 -7.17 11.51 -5.23
N GLU A 254 -6.04 11.50 -5.94
CA GLU A 254 -4.76 12.00 -5.40
C GLU A 254 -4.89 13.47 -5.03
N VAL A 255 -5.38 14.31 -5.94
CA VAL A 255 -5.54 15.74 -5.68
C VAL A 255 -6.60 16.03 -4.64
N SER A 256 -7.70 15.28 -4.62
CA SER A 256 -8.70 15.38 -3.56
C SER A 256 -8.08 15.16 -2.17
N GLN A 257 -7.19 14.17 -2.03
CA GLN A 257 -6.47 13.92 -0.78
C GLN A 257 -5.48 15.04 -0.45
N LEU A 258 -4.68 15.47 -1.43
CA LEU A 258 -3.71 16.56 -1.25
C LEU A 258 -4.39 17.88 -0.87
N LEU A 259 -5.59 18.15 -1.39
CA LEU A 259 -6.37 19.34 -1.04
C LEU A 259 -6.84 19.30 0.42
N VAL A 260 -7.29 18.13 0.90
CA VAL A 260 -7.66 17.94 2.32
C VAL A 260 -6.44 18.11 3.22
N GLU A 261 -5.30 17.53 2.85
CA GLU A 261 -4.04 17.69 3.59
C GLU A 261 -3.57 19.15 3.61
N ALA A 262 -3.64 19.85 2.48
CA ALA A 262 -3.28 21.26 2.38
C ALA A 262 -4.18 22.14 3.26
N ARG A 263 -5.50 21.89 3.25
CA ARG A 263 -6.46 22.58 4.15
C ARG A 263 -6.14 22.32 5.62
N ARG A 264 -5.91 21.07 6.00
CA ARG A 264 -5.52 20.73 7.37
C ARG A 264 -4.24 21.47 7.78
N LYS A 265 -3.21 21.48 6.94
CA LYS A 265 -1.96 22.21 7.22
C LYS A 265 -2.18 23.73 7.32
N HIS A 266 -3.03 24.29 6.47
CA HIS A 266 -3.39 25.70 6.53
C HIS A 266 -4.12 26.04 7.82
N ASP A 267 -5.09 25.22 8.23
CA ASP A 267 -5.83 25.39 9.47
C ASP A 267 -4.89 25.29 10.68
N LEU A 268 -3.94 24.35 10.68
CA LEU A 268 -2.91 24.24 11.72
C LEU A 268 -2.02 25.50 11.79
N HIS A 269 -1.57 26.02 10.64
CA HIS A 269 -0.76 27.24 10.58
C HIS A 269 -1.54 28.46 11.06
N ARG A 270 -2.81 28.58 10.64
CA ARG A 270 -3.70 29.65 11.07
C ARG A 270 -4.01 29.54 12.56
N ALA A 271 -4.29 28.34 13.08
CA ALA A 271 -4.51 28.12 14.50
C ALA A 271 -3.34 28.63 15.35
N GLN A 272 -2.11 28.35 14.93
CA GLN A 272 -0.90 28.85 15.58
C GLN A 272 -0.83 30.39 15.56
N ALA A 273 -1.09 31.00 14.40
CA ALA A 273 -1.13 32.46 14.29
C ALA A 273 -2.22 33.10 15.17
N GLU A 274 -3.38 32.45 15.33
CA GLU A 274 -4.45 32.93 16.23
C GLU A 274 -4.07 32.80 17.71
N VAL A 275 -3.28 31.78 18.10
CA VAL A 275 -2.71 31.71 19.46
C VAL A 275 -1.77 32.88 19.70
N GLU A 276 -0.85 33.16 18.77
CA GLU A 276 0.10 34.28 18.88
C GLU A 276 -0.62 35.63 18.93
N ARG A 277 -1.67 35.78 18.10
CA ARG A 277 -2.56 36.95 18.16
C ARG A 277 -3.24 37.09 19.52
N GLY A 278 -3.75 35.99 20.07
CA GLY A 278 -4.36 35.98 21.41
C GLY A 278 -3.39 36.46 22.48
N GLN A 279 -2.15 35.96 22.46
CA GLN A 279 -1.10 36.38 23.40
C GLN A 279 -0.77 37.87 23.28
N GLN A 280 -0.70 38.39 22.05
CA GLN A 280 -0.49 39.82 21.82
C GLN A 280 -1.64 40.69 22.33
N LEU A 281 -2.88 40.22 22.19
CA LEU A 281 -4.06 40.93 22.70
C LEU A 281 -4.09 40.93 24.24
N GLU A 282 -3.73 39.82 24.88
CA GLU A 282 -3.58 39.78 26.35
C GLU A 282 -2.51 40.74 26.85
N MET A 283 -1.35 40.81 26.19
CA MET A 283 -0.29 41.76 26.55
C MET A 283 -0.77 43.23 26.45
N ARG A 284 -1.78 43.50 25.62
CA ARG A 284 -2.41 44.82 25.49
C ARG A 284 -3.60 45.02 26.43
N GLY A 285 -3.95 44.01 27.23
CA GLY A 285 -5.10 44.02 28.13
C GLY A 285 -6.45 43.75 27.47
N ASP A 286 -6.48 43.43 26.16
CA ASP A 286 -7.71 43.07 25.46
C ASP A 286 -8.01 41.57 25.64
N PHE A 287 -8.49 41.23 26.84
CA PHE A 287 -8.82 39.85 27.21
C PHE A 287 -9.97 39.28 26.36
N ALA A 288 -10.96 40.10 25.99
CA ALA A 288 -12.09 39.65 25.17
C ALA A 288 -11.63 39.27 23.76
N GLY A 289 -10.80 40.12 23.14
CA GLY A 289 -10.17 39.82 21.85
C GLY A 289 -9.26 38.59 21.93
N ALA A 290 -8.48 38.46 23.01
CA ALA A 290 -7.63 37.29 23.23
C ALA A 290 -8.43 35.99 23.33
N GLN A 291 -9.53 36.01 24.09
CA GLN A 291 -10.39 34.84 24.24
C GLN A 291 -10.98 34.41 22.90
N ALA A 292 -11.44 35.36 22.07
CA ALA A 292 -11.96 35.07 20.75
C ALA A 292 -10.89 34.42 19.84
N ALA A 293 -9.66 34.93 19.88
CA ALA A 293 -8.54 34.39 19.12
C ALA A 293 -8.19 32.96 19.56
N TYR A 294 -8.12 32.68 20.87
CA TYR A 294 -7.86 31.32 21.34
C TYR A 294 -9.00 30.34 21.02
N LYS A 295 -10.26 30.75 21.13
CA LYS A 295 -11.40 29.90 20.73
C LYS A 295 -11.34 29.56 19.24
N LEU A 296 -10.96 30.52 18.40
CA LEU A 296 -10.74 30.29 16.97
C LEU A 296 -9.56 29.34 16.73
N ALA A 297 -8.46 29.48 17.48
CA ALA A 297 -7.35 28.54 17.39
C ALA A 297 -7.77 27.10 17.74
N VAL A 298 -8.61 26.92 18.77
CA VAL A 298 -9.16 25.60 19.14
C VAL A 298 -10.10 25.06 18.06
N SER A 299 -10.92 25.90 17.42
CA SER A 299 -11.83 25.43 16.37
C SER A 299 -11.10 25.02 15.08
N LEU A 300 -9.97 25.69 14.78
CA LEU A 300 -9.09 25.34 13.66
C LEU A 300 -8.22 24.12 13.97
N ASN A 301 -7.80 23.94 15.23
CA ASN A 301 -7.02 22.79 15.68
C ASN A 301 -7.45 22.32 17.07
N ALA A 302 -8.35 21.34 17.11
CA ALA A 302 -8.85 20.74 18.35
C ALA A 302 -7.80 19.92 19.12
N ASP A 303 -6.64 19.64 18.51
CA ASP A 303 -5.52 18.92 19.10
C ASP A 303 -4.42 19.86 19.60
N ASN A 304 -4.68 21.17 19.70
CA ASN A 304 -3.77 22.13 20.31
C ASN A 304 -4.03 22.29 21.82
N PRO A 305 -3.23 21.66 22.71
CA PRO A 305 -3.44 21.76 24.15
C PRO A 305 -3.24 23.18 24.68
N GLU A 306 -2.31 23.94 24.09
CA GLU A 306 -1.99 25.29 24.53
C GLU A 306 -3.16 26.24 24.21
N ALA A 307 -3.72 26.17 23.00
CA ALA A 307 -4.89 26.96 22.64
C ALA A 307 -6.09 26.67 23.56
N ALA A 308 -6.34 25.40 23.87
CA ALA A 308 -7.42 25.00 24.78
C ALA A 308 -7.20 25.52 26.21
N TYR A 309 -5.97 25.41 26.71
CA TYR A 309 -5.59 25.94 28.02
C TYR A 309 -5.77 27.46 28.09
N GLN A 310 -5.24 28.20 27.12
CA GLN A 310 -5.31 29.66 27.10
C GLN A 310 -6.76 30.16 26.97
N ALA A 311 -7.57 29.52 26.10
CA ALA A 311 -8.99 29.81 25.97
C ALA A 311 -9.74 29.59 27.30
N ALA A 312 -9.45 28.50 28.02
CA ALA A 312 -10.04 28.24 29.33
C ALA A 312 -9.58 29.24 30.39
N ARG A 313 -8.29 29.57 30.43
CA ARG A 313 -7.73 30.50 31.42
C ARG A 313 -8.35 31.89 31.29
N VAL A 314 -8.33 32.45 30.08
CA VAL A 314 -8.92 33.78 29.82
C VAL A 314 -10.44 33.74 29.94
N GLY A 315 -11.09 32.67 29.49
CA GLY A 315 -12.54 32.52 29.64
C GLY A 315 -13.01 32.48 31.09
N ARG A 316 -12.21 31.89 31.99
CA ARG A 316 -12.44 31.94 33.43
C ARG A 316 -12.35 33.36 33.97
N GLU A 317 -11.32 34.12 33.59
CA GLU A 317 -11.13 35.52 34.03
C GLU A 317 -12.28 36.41 33.56
N LEU A 318 -12.78 36.17 32.36
CA LEU A 318 -13.93 36.89 31.79
C LEU A 318 -15.30 36.39 32.27
N THR A 319 -15.35 35.42 33.19
CA THR A 319 -16.59 34.82 33.70
C THR A 319 -17.53 34.36 32.57
N GLN A 320 -16.95 33.70 31.56
CA GLN A 320 -17.71 33.06 30.48
C GLN A 320 -18.45 31.82 30.98
N ASP A 321 -19.21 31.17 30.10
CA ASP A 321 -19.96 29.95 30.44
C ASP A 321 -19.04 28.93 31.15
N PRO A 322 -19.30 28.64 32.45
CA PRO A 322 -18.47 27.73 33.23
C PRO A 322 -18.36 26.33 32.63
N GLN A 323 -19.39 25.86 31.91
CA GLN A 323 -19.38 24.54 31.28
C GLN A 323 -18.47 24.51 30.05
N GLU A 324 -18.48 25.58 29.24
CA GLU A 324 -17.59 25.70 28.08
C GLU A 324 -16.13 25.77 28.53
N VAL A 325 -15.84 26.62 29.52
CA VAL A 325 -14.50 26.80 30.09
C VAL A 325 -13.99 25.49 30.70
N LEU A 326 -14.84 24.74 31.41
CA LEU A 326 -14.48 23.45 31.99
C LEU A 326 -14.13 22.42 30.90
N LYS A 327 -14.90 22.35 29.81
CA LYS A 327 -14.60 21.46 28.66
C LYS A 327 -13.26 21.78 28.01
N LEU A 328 -12.96 23.07 27.85
CA LEU A 328 -11.67 23.51 27.28
C LEU A 328 -10.49 23.12 28.19
N ALA A 329 -10.62 23.33 29.50
CA ALA A 329 -9.60 22.92 30.47
C ALA A 329 -9.41 21.39 30.50
N GLN A 330 -10.51 20.63 30.47
CA GLN A 330 -10.48 19.17 30.40
C GLN A 330 -9.73 18.70 29.14
N ARG A 331 -10.03 19.30 27.99
CA ARG A 331 -9.37 18.98 26.72
C ARG A 331 -7.86 19.25 26.76
N ALA A 332 -7.44 20.35 27.38
CA ALA A 332 -6.02 20.67 27.55
C ALA A 332 -5.28 19.59 28.37
N VAL A 333 -5.90 19.12 29.46
CA VAL A 333 -5.37 18.05 30.31
C VAL A 333 -5.35 16.71 29.58
N GLU A 334 -6.40 16.35 28.84
CA GLU A 334 -6.44 15.13 28.03
C GLU A 334 -5.31 15.07 26.99
N LEU A 335 -5.07 16.19 26.30
CA LEU A 335 -4.03 16.30 25.29
C LEU A 335 -2.62 16.29 25.90
N LYS A 336 -2.43 16.88 27.08
CA LYS A 336 -1.13 16.95 27.75
C LYS A 336 -1.25 16.82 29.28
N PRO A 337 -1.37 15.59 29.82
CA PRO A 337 -1.66 15.37 31.24
C PRO A 337 -0.50 15.70 32.19
N GLY A 338 0.74 15.80 31.67
CA GLY A 338 1.95 16.06 32.45
C GLY A 338 2.22 17.55 32.75
N ARG A 339 1.24 18.44 32.51
CA ARG A 339 1.36 19.88 32.72
C ARG A 339 0.65 20.28 34.01
N ALA A 340 1.43 20.62 35.04
CA ALA A 340 0.90 20.99 36.36
C ALA A 340 -0.03 22.22 36.30
N ASP A 341 0.30 23.19 35.44
CA ASP A 341 -0.50 24.38 35.15
C ASP A 341 -1.88 24.05 34.57
N TYR A 342 -1.98 23.04 33.69
CA TYR A 342 -3.25 22.62 33.09
C TYR A 342 -4.12 21.89 34.13
N GLN A 343 -3.50 20.98 34.89
CA GLN A 343 -4.16 20.25 35.96
C GLN A 343 -4.68 21.20 37.05
N LEU A 344 -3.90 22.24 37.38
CA LEU A 344 -4.26 23.25 38.38
C LEU A 344 -5.48 24.06 37.94
N LEU A 345 -5.50 24.52 36.69
CA LEU A 345 -6.64 25.25 36.12
C LEU A 345 -7.91 24.41 36.16
N LEU A 346 -7.83 23.14 35.72
CA LEU A 346 -8.96 22.21 35.75
C LEU A 346 -9.45 21.96 37.18
N ALA A 347 -8.54 21.71 38.12
CA ALA A 347 -8.88 21.50 39.53
C ALA A 347 -9.62 22.71 40.13
N GLN A 348 -9.15 23.92 39.84
CA GLN A 348 -9.78 25.17 40.28
C GLN A 348 -11.18 25.34 39.70
N LEU A 349 -11.37 25.06 38.40
CA LEU A 349 -12.68 25.13 37.74
C LEU A 349 -13.66 24.08 38.29
N LEU A 350 -13.21 22.84 38.51
CA LEU A 350 -14.01 21.80 39.14
C LEU A 350 -14.41 22.16 40.57
N LEU A 351 -13.53 22.83 41.31
CA LEU A 351 -13.82 23.29 42.67
C LEU A 351 -14.94 24.35 42.66
N VAL A 352 -14.88 25.31 41.73
CA VAL A 352 -15.93 26.32 41.52
C VAL A 352 -17.24 25.68 41.08
N ALA A 353 -17.18 24.64 40.26
CA ALA A 353 -18.34 23.84 39.84
C ALA A 353 -18.90 22.92 40.95
N GLY A 354 -18.33 22.94 42.16
CA GLY A 354 -18.76 22.11 43.29
C GLY A 354 -18.31 20.64 43.24
N GLN A 355 -17.54 20.25 42.22
CA GLN A 355 -17.07 18.89 41.99
C GLN A 355 -15.82 18.56 42.83
N LYS A 356 -15.94 18.70 44.16
CA LYS A 356 -14.83 18.63 45.11
C LYS A 356 -14.01 17.34 45.04
N LYS A 357 -14.66 16.18 44.80
CA LYS A 357 -13.98 14.89 44.71
C LYS A 357 -13.02 14.83 43.52
N GLN A 358 -13.47 15.28 42.35
CA GLN A 358 -12.63 15.31 41.14
C GLN A 358 -11.56 16.40 41.25
N ALA A 359 -11.93 17.59 41.76
CA ALA A 359 -10.97 18.66 42.01
C ALA A 359 -9.79 18.18 42.89
N LYS A 360 -10.09 17.40 43.94
CA LYS A 360 -9.07 16.82 44.82
C LYS A 360 -8.07 15.94 44.06
N LEU A 361 -8.55 15.05 43.19
CA LEU A 361 -7.67 14.17 42.38
C LEU A 361 -6.71 14.99 41.51
N HIS A 362 -7.25 16.02 40.83
CA HIS A 362 -6.41 16.89 40.00
C HIS A 362 -5.42 17.72 40.83
N PHE A 363 -5.79 18.21 42.01
CA PHE A 363 -4.82 18.87 42.90
C PHE A 363 -3.73 17.91 43.42
N GLU A 364 -4.05 16.64 43.69
CA GLU A 364 -3.06 15.62 44.03
C GLU A 364 -2.08 15.39 42.86
N ASP A 365 -2.58 15.36 41.63
CA ASP A 365 -1.75 15.30 40.43
C ASP A 365 -0.87 16.54 40.25
N VAL A 366 -1.37 17.75 40.56
CA VAL A 366 -0.55 18.97 40.55
C VAL A 366 0.61 18.83 41.53
N VAL A 367 0.37 18.41 42.78
CA VAL A 367 1.44 18.23 43.77
C VAL A 367 2.41 17.11 43.38
N ARG A 368 1.94 16.09 42.64
CA ARG A 368 2.83 15.04 42.11
C ARG A 368 3.74 15.58 40.99
N LEU A 369 3.24 16.45 40.13
CA LEU A 369 3.96 17.02 38.99
C LEU A 369 4.86 18.20 39.38
N ASP A 370 4.37 19.07 40.27
CA ASP A 370 5.04 20.23 40.83
C ASP A 370 4.85 20.20 42.36
N PRO A 371 5.75 19.54 43.09
CA PRO A 371 5.66 19.43 44.53
C PRO A 371 5.53 20.77 45.21
N ASP A 372 6.17 21.84 44.74
CA ASP A 372 6.26 23.13 45.43
C ASP A 372 5.09 24.08 45.10
N ASN A 373 4.09 23.60 44.37
CA ASN A 373 2.89 24.36 44.05
C ASN A 373 2.08 24.72 45.33
N ALA A 374 2.23 25.96 45.79
CA ALA A 374 1.61 26.44 47.02
C ALA A 374 0.07 26.41 46.94
N ASP A 375 -0.50 26.75 45.78
CA ASP A 375 -1.94 26.79 45.56
C ASP A 375 -2.58 25.41 45.69
N ALA A 376 -1.98 24.40 45.05
CA ALA A 376 -2.47 23.02 45.13
C ALA A 376 -2.37 22.46 46.55
N ARG A 377 -1.24 22.69 47.25
CA ARG A 377 -1.06 22.27 48.65
C ARG A 377 -2.10 22.92 49.57
N ALA A 378 -2.34 24.22 49.41
CA ALA A 378 -3.33 24.96 50.19
C ALA A 378 -4.76 24.45 49.92
N ALA A 379 -5.09 24.21 48.65
CA ALA A 379 -6.39 23.66 48.25
C ALA A 379 -6.63 22.26 48.81
N LEU A 380 -5.64 21.36 48.74
CA LEU A 380 -5.73 20.01 49.33
C LEU A 380 -5.88 20.04 50.83
N LYS A 381 -5.14 20.91 51.53
CA LYS A 381 -5.33 21.11 52.97
C LYS A 381 -6.78 21.46 53.24
N LYS A 382 -7.33 22.49 52.58
CA LYS A 382 -8.73 22.91 52.75
C LYS A 382 -9.74 21.78 52.45
N LEU A 383 -9.54 21.02 51.39
CA LEU A 383 -10.39 19.89 50.99
C LEU A 383 -10.29 18.68 51.93
N ARG A 384 -9.16 18.52 52.65
CA ARG A 384 -9.00 17.46 53.66
C ARG A 384 -9.79 17.73 54.94
N TRP A 385 -10.04 19.00 55.27
CA TRP A 385 -10.73 19.40 56.50
C TRP A 385 -12.23 19.66 56.32
N THR A 386 -12.79 19.53 55.11
CA THR A 386 -14.23 19.57 54.91
C THR A 386 -14.84 18.22 55.33
N PHE A 387 -15.20 18.10 56.61
CA PHE A 387 -16.04 17.02 57.12
C PHE A 387 -17.47 17.25 56.64
N THR A 388 -17.93 16.45 55.68
CA THR A 388 -19.35 16.22 55.40
C THR A 388 -19.52 14.78 54.99
#